data_AF-A0AA96LYK8-F1
#
_entry.id   AF-A0AA96LYK8-F1
#
_cell.length_a   1.000
_cell.length_b   1.000
_cell.length_c   1.000
_cell.angle_alpha   90.00
_cell.angle_beta   90.00
_cell.angle_gamma   90.00
#
_symmetry.space_group_name_H-M   'P 1'
#
loop_
_entity.id
_entity.type
_entity.pdbx_description
1 polymer ?
#
loop_
_entity_poly.entity_id
_entity_poly.type
_entity_poly.pdbx_seq_one_letter_code
_entity_poly.pdbx_strand_id
1 'polypeptide(L)'
;MTKSGFKITSFIAPTIQFILALATFILSVTFSLEQNRISKLQYSPLFILSINQLFGKDYTPTQSEKFDIFNEGYSINNYNYKLHSIMNVAYTLNNKSYEKKFYVDYFSVQSKKSGGKDRMSGGIGENNILLFRKLKKQIIKNLNDKDINLINIELHHYSEISYSDTELKGNYVYFADSERVTKDIYENYLAGIDGYYTISLHSPSIDEIISRTLRDN
;
A
#
# COMPACT_ATOMS: atom_id res chain seq x y z
N MET A 1 -34.99 -41.56 -72.87
CA MET A 1 -34.54 -40.21 -72.47
C MET A 1 -34.46 -40.14 -70.96
N THR A 2 -33.28 -40.41 -70.41
CA THR A 2 -32.98 -40.30 -68.98
C THR A 2 -32.53 -38.87 -68.67
N LYS A 3 -33.35 -38.09 -67.96
CA LYS A 3 -32.91 -36.83 -67.35
C LYS A 3 -32.28 -37.16 -65.99
N SER A 4 -30.95 -37.13 -65.91
CA SER A 4 -30.23 -37.14 -64.64
C SER A 4 -30.43 -35.80 -63.93
N GLY A 5 -31.37 -35.74 -63.01
CA GLY A 5 -31.44 -34.64 -62.05
C GLY A 5 -30.36 -34.83 -61.00
N PHE A 6 -29.21 -34.18 -61.16
CA PHE A 6 -28.23 -34.03 -60.09
C PHE A 6 -28.93 -33.30 -58.93
N LYS A 7 -29.31 -34.04 -57.89
CA LYS A 7 -29.66 -33.45 -56.59
C LYS A 7 -28.36 -32.93 -55.99
N ILE A 8 -28.04 -31.67 -56.24
CA ILE A 8 -27.16 -30.92 -55.35
C ILE A 8 -27.92 -30.84 -54.03
N THR A 9 -27.70 -31.81 -53.14
CA THR A 9 -28.16 -31.73 -51.75
C THR A 9 -27.59 -30.43 -51.21
N SER A 10 -28.47 -29.50 -50.84
CA SER A 10 -28.11 -28.16 -50.41
C SER A 10 -27.31 -28.22 -49.10
N PHE A 11 -25.99 -28.38 -49.21
CA PHE A 11 -25.05 -28.28 -48.09
C PHE A 11 -24.99 -26.86 -47.51
N ILE A 12 -25.64 -25.89 -48.16
CA ILE A 12 -25.70 -24.49 -47.75
C ILE A 12 -26.42 -24.34 -46.40
N ALA A 13 -27.56 -25.02 -46.20
CA ALA A 13 -28.34 -24.89 -44.97
C ALA A 13 -27.62 -25.47 -43.72
N PRO A 14 -27.05 -26.69 -43.75
CA PRO A 14 -26.26 -27.21 -42.64
C PRO A 14 -24.99 -26.40 -42.36
N THR A 15 -24.33 -25.90 -43.41
CA THR A 15 -23.11 -25.08 -43.26
C THR A 15 -23.41 -23.73 -42.61
N ILE A 16 -24.52 -23.07 -42.99
CA ILE A 16 -24.96 -21.82 -42.34
C ILE A 16 -25.33 -22.07 -40.88
N GLN A 17 -26.03 -23.17 -40.58
CA GLN A 17 -26.36 -23.54 -39.19
C GLN A 17 -25.11 -23.81 -38.34
N PHE A 18 -24.10 -24.47 -38.91
CA PHE A 18 -22.82 -24.69 -38.24
C PHE A 18 -22.07 -23.37 -37.97
N ILE A 19 -22.02 -22.47 -38.95
CA ILE A 19 -21.38 -21.15 -38.80
C ILE A 19 -22.10 -20.32 -37.73
N LEU A 20 -23.44 -20.32 -37.74
CA LEU A 20 -24.24 -19.63 -36.72
C LEU A 20 -24.01 -20.24 -35.33
N ALA A 21 -24.00 -21.57 -35.19
CA ALA A 21 -23.73 -22.23 -33.92
C ALA A 21 -22.33 -21.91 -33.38
N LEU A 22 -21.31 -21.91 -34.25
CA LEU A 22 -19.95 -21.55 -33.88
C LEU A 22 -19.84 -20.07 -33.48
N ALA A 23 -20.49 -19.18 -34.21
CA ALA A 23 -20.55 -17.75 -33.88
C ALA A 23 -21.25 -17.52 -32.53
N THR A 24 -22.38 -18.19 -32.28
CA THR A 24 -23.10 -18.14 -31.00
C THR A 24 -22.24 -18.68 -29.86
N PHE A 25 -21.51 -19.77 -30.07
CA PHE A 25 -20.61 -20.32 -29.06
C PHE A 25 -19.50 -19.32 -28.70
N ILE A 26 -18.81 -18.75 -29.70
CA ILE A 26 -17.74 -17.77 -29.48
C ILE A 26 -18.27 -16.52 -28.77
N LEU A 27 -19.44 -16.01 -29.17
CA LEU A 27 -20.06 -14.85 -28.53
C LEU A 27 -20.44 -15.16 -27.09
N SER A 28 -21.04 -16.33 -26.82
CA SER A 28 -21.44 -16.73 -25.47
C SER A 28 -20.24 -16.85 -24.54
N VAL A 29 -19.13 -17.43 -25.01
CA VAL A 29 -17.88 -17.51 -24.24
C VAL A 29 -17.33 -16.11 -23.95
N THR A 30 -17.26 -15.24 -24.97
CA THR A 30 -16.75 -13.88 -24.80
C THR A 30 -17.61 -13.07 -23.82
N PHE A 31 -18.93 -13.13 -23.95
CA PHE A 31 -19.85 -12.46 -23.01
C PHE A 31 -19.74 -13.01 -21.60
N SER A 32 -19.62 -14.33 -21.43
CA SER A 32 -19.44 -14.94 -20.11
C SER A 32 -18.13 -14.52 -19.45
N LEU A 33 -17.04 -14.40 -20.22
CA LEU A 33 -15.75 -13.94 -19.71
C LEU A 33 -15.83 -12.47 -19.26
N GLU A 34 -16.46 -11.61 -20.07
CA GLU A 34 -16.57 -10.18 -19.74
C GLU A 34 -17.51 -9.95 -18.56
N GLN A 35 -18.64 -10.67 -18.48
CA GLN A 35 -19.52 -10.63 -17.30
C GLN A 35 -18.81 -11.08 -16.03
N ASN A 36 -17.97 -12.12 -16.10
CA ASN A 36 -17.20 -12.59 -14.96
C ASN A 36 -16.15 -11.55 -14.54
N ARG A 37 -15.49 -10.89 -15.51
CA ARG A 37 -14.56 -9.78 -15.25
C ARG A 37 -15.25 -8.61 -14.55
N ILE A 38 -16.41 -8.18 -15.07
CA ILE A 38 -17.20 -7.08 -14.50
C ILE A 38 -17.69 -7.44 -13.10
N SER A 39 -18.19 -8.66 -12.89
CA SER A 39 -18.63 -9.13 -11.58
C SER A 39 -17.50 -9.08 -10.57
N LYS A 40 -16.31 -9.59 -10.92
CA LYS A 40 -15.13 -9.53 -10.05
C LYS A 40 -14.73 -8.10 -9.67
N LEU A 41 -14.80 -7.16 -10.61
CA LEU A 41 -14.54 -5.74 -10.34
C LEU A 41 -15.60 -5.14 -9.41
N GLN A 42 -16.88 -5.46 -9.63
CA GLN A 42 -17.99 -4.97 -8.81
C GLN A 42 -17.95 -5.53 -7.37
N TYR A 43 -17.40 -6.74 -7.19
CA TYR A 43 -17.23 -7.39 -5.89
C TYR A 43 -15.80 -7.26 -5.32
N SER A 44 -14.99 -6.32 -5.84
CA SER A 44 -13.64 -6.10 -5.33
C SER A 44 -13.63 -5.19 -4.08
N PRO A 45 -12.79 -5.47 -3.08
CA PRO A 45 -12.55 -4.53 -1.99
C PRO A 45 -11.78 -3.31 -2.49
N LEU A 46 -12.06 -2.17 -1.87
CA LEU A 46 -11.42 -0.90 -2.19
C LEU A 46 -10.85 -0.31 -0.90
N PHE A 47 -9.57 -0.55 -0.69
CA PHE A 47 -8.87 -0.01 0.47
C PHE A 47 -8.42 1.42 0.23
N ILE A 48 -8.59 2.25 1.26
CA ILE A 48 -8.08 3.61 1.30
C ILE A 48 -7.32 3.76 2.62
N LEU A 49 -6.05 4.13 2.55
CA LEU A 49 -5.26 4.58 3.69
C LEU A 49 -5.28 6.11 3.68
N SER A 50 -5.67 6.71 4.80
CA SER A 50 -5.73 8.15 4.96
C SER A 50 -4.97 8.57 6.20
N ILE A 51 -4.02 9.49 6.05
CA ILE A 51 -3.24 10.07 7.15
C ILE A 51 -3.55 11.56 7.21
N ASN A 52 -4.05 12.03 8.35
CA ASN A 52 -4.52 13.40 8.50
C ASN A 52 -4.05 14.03 9.81
N GLN A 53 -3.69 15.30 9.74
CA GLN A 53 -3.48 16.14 10.91
C GLN A 53 -4.80 16.34 11.67
N LEU A 54 -4.71 16.26 13.00
CA LEU A 54 -5.82 16.55 13.89
C LEU A 54 -5.88 18.04 14.23
N PHE A 55 -7.10 18.55 14.34
CA PHE A 55 -7.39 19.95 14.65
C PHE A 55 -8.29 20.04 15.88
N GLY A 56 -8.07 21.07 16.71
CA GLY A 56 -8.95 21.44 17.80
C GLY A 56 -10.30 21.98 17.30
N LYS A 57 -11.24 22.20 18.22
CA LYS A 57 -12.56 22.79 17.90
C LYS A 57 -12.46 24.20 17.32
N ASP A 58 -11.36 24.88 17.61
CA ASP A 58 -10.98 26.21 17.13
C ASP A 58 -10.15 26.16 15.84
N TYR A 59 -10.04 24.99 15.18
CA TYR A 59 -9.22 24.75 14.00
C TYR A 59 -7.72 24.96 14.22
N THR A 60 -7.24 24.98 15.47
CA THR A 60 -5.80 25.00 15.74
C THR A 60 -5.21 23.60 15.53
N PRO A 61 -4.05 23.47 14.84
CA PRO A 61 -3.45 22.15 14.64
C PRO A 61 -2.89 21.60 15.95
N THR A 62 -3.32 20.41 16.35
CA THR A 62 -2.93 19.77 17.62
C THR A 62 -1.53 19.15 17.59
N GLN A 63 -0.80 19.32 16.48
CA GLN A 63 0.50 18.68 16.22
C GLN A 63 0.46 17.15 16.29
N SER A 64 -0.72 16.56 16.18
CA SER A 64 -0.96 15.12 16.20
C SER A 64 -1.51 14.69 14.83
N GLU A 65 -1.17 13.47 14.42
CA GLU A 65 -1.74 12.85 13.23
C GLU A 65 -2.51 11.59 13.59
N LYS A 66 -3.53 11.30 12.79
CA LYS A 66 -4.22 10.03 12.79
C LYS A 66 -4.05 9.35 11.44
N PHE A 67 -4.04 8.03 11.45
CA PHE A 67 -4.27 7.24 10.25
C PHE A 67 -5.60 6.50 10.38
N ASP A 68 -6.26 6.31 9.24
CA ASP A 68 -7.48 5.52 9.11
C ASP A 68 -7.35 4.63 7.87
N ILE A 69 -7.71 3.36 8.00
CA ILE A 69 -7.83 2.42 6.87
C ILE A 69 -9.32 2.14 6.68
N PHE A 70 -9.81 2.42 5.47
CA PHE A 70 -11.18 2.17 5.06
C PHE A 70 -11.25 1.05 4.04
N ASN A 71 -12.37 0.33 4.00
CA ASN A 71 -12.78 -0.48 2.86
C ASN A 71 -14.15 0.03 2.36
N GLU A 72 -14.15 0.74 1.24
CA GLU A 72 -15.37 1.25 0.59
C GLU A 72 -15.95 0.25 -0.41
N GLY A 73 -15.23 -0.84 -0.70
CA GLY A 73 -15.64 -1.87 -1.63
C GLY A 73 -16.46 -2.99 -0.99
N TYR A 74 -16.33 -4.19 -1.55
CA TYR A 74 -17.03 -5.36 -1.05
C TYR A 74 -16.48 -5.86 0.30
N SER A 75 -17.33 -6.55 1.06
CA SER A 75 -16.95 -7.05 2.38
C SER A 75 -15.85 -8.11 2.30
N ILE A 76 -14.93 -8.07 3.25
CA ILE A 76 -13.79 -8.99 3.36
C ILE A 76 -13.77 -9.74 4.68
N ASN A 77 -13.06 -10.87 4.71
CA ASN A 77 -12.80 -11.65 5.91
C ASN A 77 -11.32 -11.63 6.27
N ASN A 78 -10.98 -12.09 7.48
CA ASN A 78 -9.59 -12.27 7.95
C ASN A 78 -8.68 -11.05 7.74
N TYR A 79 -9.26 -9.85 7.78
CA TYR A 79 -8.53 -8.60 7.60
C TYR A 79 -7.42 -8.47 8.63
N ASN A 80 -6.23 -8.09 8.21
CA ASN A 80 -5.14 -7.64 9.06
C ASN A 80 -4.36 -6.52 8.37
N TYR A 81 -3.63 -5.75 9.17
CA TYR A 81 -2.73 -4.73 8.63
C TYR A 81 -1.44 -4.65 9.44
N LYS A 82 -0.39 -4.17 8.79
CA LYS A 82 0.86 -3.73 9.40
C LYS A 82 1.15 -2.34 8.87
N LEU A 83 1.36 -1.38 9.77
CA LEU A 83 1.76 -0.02 9.43
C LEU A 83 3.13 0.25 10.02
N HIS A 84 4.07 0.66 9.16
CA HIS A 84 5.42 1.04 9.53
C HIS A 84 5.62 2.52 9.23
N SER A 85 6.24 3.25 10.15
CA SER A 85 6.74 4.60 9.88
C SER A 85 8.25 4.53 9.78
N ILE A 86 8.81 5.02 8.69
CA ILE A 86 10.22 4.85 8.35
C ILE A 86 10.83 6.23 8.18
N MET A 87 11.83 6.50 9.02
CA MET A 87 12.68 7.68 8.87
C MET A 87 13.85 7.33 7.97
N ASN A 88 14.02 8.12 6.92
CA ASN A 88 15.17 8.05 6.04
C ASN A 88 16.13 9.20 6.34
N VAL A 89 17.40 8.89 6.57
CA VAL A 89 18.48 9.86 6.80
C VAL A 89 19.47 9.74 5.64
N ALA A 90 19.37 10.67 4.69
CA ALA A 90 20.32 10.79 3.59
C ALA A 90 21.37 11.84 3.94
N TYR A 91 22.65 11.50 3.81
CA TYR A 91 23.74 12.41 4.17
C TYR A 91 25.00 12.28 3.31
N THR A 92 25.84 13.31 3.32
CA THR A 92 27.13 13.31 2.62
C THR A 92 28.31 13.34 3.59
N LEU A 93 29.23 12.38 3.45
CA LEU A 93 30.49 12.29 4.20
C LEU A 93 31.62 12.01 3.21
N ASN A 94 32.72 12.77 3.28
CA ASN A 94 33.89 12.60 2.40
C ASN A 94 33.54 12.59 0.90
N ASN A 95 32.65 13.50 0.46
CA ASN A 95 32.13 13.59 -0.92
C ASN A 95 31.39 12.35 -1.43
N LYS A 96 30.96 11.43 -0.54
CA LYS A 96 30.10 10.30 -0.86
C LYS A 96 28.75 10.46 -0.17
N SER A 97 27.69 10.07 -0.87
CA SER A 97 26.33 10.08 -0.34
C SER A 97 25.98 8.72 0.26
N TYR A 98 25.34 8.76 1.41
CA TYR A 98 24.89 7.62 2.18
C TYR A 98 23.42 7.79 2.55
N GLU A 99 22.76 6.67 2.79
CA GLU A 99 21.36 6.61 3.18
C GLU A 99 21.20 5.57 4.29
N LYS A 100 20.52 5.93 5.38
CA LYS A 100 20.19 4.99 6.45
C LYS A 100 18.71 5.11 6.81
N LYS A 101 18.03 3.97 6.91
CA LYS A 101 16.59 3.89 7.20
C LYS A 101 16.35 3.26 8.58
N PHE A 102 15.40 3.81 9.31
CA PHE A 102 15.03 3.37 10.66
C PHE A 102 13.51 3.27 10.82
N TYR A 103 13.06 2.27 11.56
CA TYR A 103 11.68 2.27 12.04
C TYR A 103 11.49 3.35 13.10
N VAL A 104 10.30 3.97 13.12
CA VAL A 104 9.89 4.97 14.10
C VAL A 104 8.54 4.56 14.68
N ASP A 105 8.39 4.64 16.00
CA ASP A 105 7.13 4.39 16.72
C ASP A 105 6.11 5.55 16.60
N TYR A 106 5.86 6.01 15.37
CA TYR A 106 5.17 7.28 15.10
C TYR A 106 3.70 7.34 15.51
N PHE A 107 2.99 6.20 15.45
CA PHE A 107 1.59 6.08 15.88
C PHE A 107 1.51 5.17 17.10
N SER A 108 1.23 5.76 18.27
CA SER A 108 1.29 5.10 19.57
C SER A 108 0.04 4.31 19.92
N VAL A 109 -1.13 4.74 19.45
CA VAL A 109 -2.40 4.04 19.66
C VAL A 109 -2.88 3.47 18.34
N GLN A 110 -3.18 2.17 18.31
CA GLN A 110 -3.66 1.48 17.13
C GLN A 110 -4.87 0.62 17.48
N SER A 111 -5.89 0.70 16.65
CA SER A 111 -7.16 0.00 16.85
C SER A 111 -7.59 -0.68 15.56
N LYS A 112 -8.25 -1.82 15.73
CA LYS A 112 -8.77 -2.64 14.64
C LYS A 112 -10.23 -2.95 14.92
N LYS A 113 -11.09 -2.70 13.93
CA LYS A 113 -12.51 -3.01 13.98
C LYS A 113 -12.78 -4.25 13.12
N SER A 114 -13.58 -5.17 13.66
CA SER A 114 -14.13 -6.30 12.90
C SER A 114 -15.41 -5.85 12.18
N GLY A 115 -15.51 -6.07 10.87
CA GLY A 115 -16.70 -5.71 10.11
C GLY A 115 -16.57 -5.83 8.60
N GLY A 116 -15.34 -5.89 8.09
CA GLY A 116 -15.09 -6.17 6.66
C GLY A 116 -15.44 -5.02 5.71
N LYS A 117 -16.01 -3.91 6.21
CA LYS A 117 -16.43 -2.72 5.44
C LYS A 117 -16.33 -1.46 6.30
N ASP A 118 -16.27 -0.30 5.65
CA ASP A 118 -16.11 1.04 6.24
C ASP A 118 -14.76 1.20 6.94
N ARG A 119 -14.70 1.93 8.06
CA ARG A 119 -13.46 2.11 8.83
C ARG A 119 -13.04 0.79 9.47
N MET A 120 -11.94 0.22 8.97
CA MET A 120 -11.40 -1.07 9.36
C MET A 120 -10.37 -0.95 10.47
N SER A 121 -9.49 0.04 10.39
CA SER A 121 -8.48 0.32 11.42
C SER A 121 -8.22 1.80 11.53
N GLY A 122 -7.61 2.19 12.62
CA GLY A 122 -7.06 3.53 12.75
C GLY A 122 -6.19 3.66 13.98
N GLY A 123 -5.38 4.70 13.98
CA GLY A 123 -4.49 5.01 15.07
C GLY A 123 -4.18 6.49 15.17
N ILE A 124 -3.60 6.88 16.29
CA ILE A 124 -3.26 8.27 16.62
C ILE A 124 -1.82 8.28 17.14
N GLY A 125 -1.05 9.25 16.67
CA GLY A 125 0.23 9.63 17.26
C GLY A 125 0.06 11.00 17.93
N GLU A 126 0.05 11.02 19.25
CA GLU A 126 -0.13 12.25 20.01
C GLU A 126 1.13 13.12 19.96
N ASN A 127 0.99 14.36 19.51
CA ASN A 127 2.08 15.33 19.34
C ASN A 127 3.23 14.85 18.43
N ASN A 128 3.01 13.80 17.64
CA ASN A 128 4.03 13.14 16.84
C ASN A 128 4.72 14.07 15.82
N ILE A 129 3.98 15.00 15.19
CA ILE A 129 4.56 16.01 14.28
C ILE A 129 5.61 16.84 15.02
N LEU A 130 5.27 17.33 16.22
CA LEU A 130 6.17 18.17 17.01
C LEU A 130 7.38 17.38 17.53
N LEU A 131 7.15 16.15 18.00
CA LEU A 131 8.19 15.26 18.50
C LEU A 131 9.19 14.91 17.39
N PHE A 132 8.69 14.51 16.23
CA PHE A 132 9.52 14.20 15.06
C PHE A 132 10.30 15.43 14.57
N ARG A 133 9.68 16.61 14.55
CA ARG A 133 10.37 17.87 14.22
C ARG A 133 11.52 18.17 15.18
N LYS A 134 11.34 17.93 16.48
CA LYS A 134 12.40 18.11 17.49
C LYS A 134 13.52 17.09 17.30
N LEU A 135 13.17 15.83 17.08
CA LEU A 135 14.12 14.75 16.80
C LEU A 135 14.98 15.07 15.57
N LYS A 136 14.36 15.46 14.45
CA LYS A 136 15.06 15.87 13.22
C LYS A 136 16.09 16.97 13.49
N LYS A 137 15.70 18.01 14.25
CA LYS A 137 16.63 19.10 14.62
C LYS A 137 17.82 18.61 15.45
N GLN A 138 17.59 17.69 16.39
CA GLN A 138 18.65 17.13 17.22
C GLN A 138 19.61 16.26 16.41
N ILE A 139 19.10 15.40 15.53
CA ILE A 139 19.94 14.56 14.64
C ILE A 139 20.79 15.45 13.73
N ILE A 140 20.18 16.42 13.05
CA ILE A 140 20.90 17.35 12.15
C ILE A 140 22.00 18.09 12.91
N LYS A 141 21.70 18.62 14.10
CA LYS A 141 22.70 19.31 14.91
C LYS A 141 23.90 18.40 15.24
N ASN A 142 23.64 17.17 15.71
CA ASN A 142 24.71 16.25 16.12
C ASN A 142 25.55 15.73 14.96
N LEU A 143 24.97 15.57 13.77
CA LEU A 143 25.72 15.20 12.56
C LEU A 143 26.54 16.40 12.04
N ASN A 144 25.98 17.61 12.05
CA ASN A 144 26.72 18.82 11.69
C ASN A 144 27.92 19.07 12.62
N ASP A 145 27.76 18.82 13.93
CA ASP A 145 28.85 18.91 14.92
C ASP A 145 29.99 17.89 14.63
N LYS A 146 29.78 16.95 13.69
CA LYS A 146 30.76 15.97 13.17
C LYS A 146 31.17 16.25 11.72
N ASP A 147 31.02 17.48 11.24
CA ASP A 147 31.36 17.94 9.88
C ASP A 147 30.59 17.26 8.73
N ILE A 148 29.38 16.75 9.01
CA ILE A 148 28.48 16.16 8.00
C ILE A 148 27.47 17.22 7.54
N ASN A 149 27.56 17.65 6.28
CA ASN A 149 27.02 18.97 5.89
C ASN A 149 25.71 18.96 5.08
N LEU A 150 25.39 17.87 4.39
CA LEU A 150 24.15 17.74 3.61
C LEU A 150 23.33 16.64 4.24
N ILE A 151 22.28 16.99 4.97
CA ILE A 151 21.43 16.02 5.69
C ILE A 151 19.98 16.26 5.29
N ASN A 152 19.38 15.28 4.64
CA ASN A 152 17.95 15.21 4.44
C ASN A 152 17.35 14.14 5.35
N ILE A 153 16.30 14.50 6.08
CA ILE A 153 15.56 13.58 6.94
C ILE A 153 14.10 13.62 6.54
N GLU A 154 13.61 12.49 6.04
CA GLU A 154 12.25 12.27 5.57
C GLU A 154 11.57 11.19 6.40
N LEU A 155 10.24 11.22 6.44
CA LEU A 155 9.42 10.25 7.14
C LEU A 155 8.30 9.83 6.20
N HIS A 156 8.17 8.52 6.01
CA HIS A 156 7.12 7.92 5.19
C HIS A 156 6.43 6.80 5.95
N HIS A 157 5.16 6.58 5.65
CA HIS A 157 4.33 5.56 6.27
C HIS A 157 4.00 4.45 5.27
N TYR A 158 4.32 3.21 5.56
CA TYR A 158 4.09 2.09 4.65
C TYR A 158 3.14 1.11 5.30
N SER A 159 2.09 0.71 4.57
CA SER A 159 1.10 -0.24 5.08
C SER A 159 1.00 -1.47 4.19
N GLU A 160 1.04 -2.64 4.82
CA GLU A 160 0.59 -3.90 4.24
C GLU A 160 -0.78 -4.22 4.81
N ILE A 161 -1.74 -4.53 3.94
CA ILE A 161 -3.06 -5.04 4.30
C ILE A 161 -3.18 -6.46 3.75
N SER A 162 -3.54 -7.41 4.60
CA SER A 162 -3.89 -8.77 4.20
C SER A 162 -5.36 -9.05 4.49
N TYR A 163 -6.01 -9.80 3.61
CA TYR A 163 -7.43 -10.14 3.75
C TYR A 163 -7.78 -11.40 2.95
N SER A 164 -8.95 -11.98 3.25
CA SER A 164 -9.59 -13.00 2.44
C SER A 164 -10.79 -12.40 1.70
N ASP A 165 -10.87 -12.64 0.40
CA ASP A 165 -12.05 -12.27 -0.40
C ASP A 165 -13.25 -13.20 -0.10
N THR A 166 -14.36 -13.00 -0.82
CA THR A 166 -15.56 -13.83 -0.69
C THR A 166 -15.36 -15.29 -1.09
N GLU A 167 -14.32 -15.59 -1.87
CA GLU A 167 -13.91 -16.94 -2.25
C GLU A 167 -12.89 -17.53 -1.25
N LEU A 168 -12.66 -16.87 -0.12
CA LEU A 168 -11.70 -17.22 0.93
C LEU A 168 -10.24 -17.25 0.44
N LYS A 169 -9.92 -16.61 -0.70
CA LYS A 169 -8.54 -16.50 -1.19
C LYS A 169 -7.82 -15.39 -0.45
N GLY A 170 -6.60 -15.69 0.00
CA GLY A 170 -5.71 -14.72 0.64
C GLY A 170 -5.17 -13.72 -0.36
N ASN A 171 -5.33 -12.43 -0.07
CA ASN A 171 -4.94 -11.32 -0.92
C ASN A 171 -4.21 -10.26 -0.08
N TYR A 172 -3.41 -9.44 -0.76
CA TYR A 172 -2.61 -8.38 -0.14
C TYR A 172 -2.78 -7.05 -0.90
N VAL A 173 -2.72 -5.93 -0.18
CA VAL A 173 -2.62 -4.57 -0.73
C VAL A 173 -1.54 -3.81 0.01
N TYR A 174 -0.77 -3.03 -0.72
CA TYR A 174 0.35 -2.26 -0.19
C TYR A 174 0.13 -0.77 -0.43
N PHE A 175 0.52 0.05 0.55
CA PHE A 175 0.46 1.50 0.49
C PHE A 175 1.80 2.12 0.87
N ALA A 176 2.14 3.22 0.18
CA ALA A 176 3.15 4.18 0.57
C ALA A 176 2.45 5.52 0.83
N ASP A 177 2.50 5.97 2.06
CA ASP A 177 1.76 7.08 2.67
C ASP A 177 0.24 6.94 2.55
N SER A 178 -0.32 7.33 1.41
CA SER A 178 -1.74 7.14 1.08
C SER A 178 -1.95 6.60 -0.35
N GLU A 179 -0.85 6.39 -1.08
CA GLU A 179 -0.86 5.90 -2.45
C GLU A 179 -0.73 4.38 -2.47
N ARG A 180 -1.55 3.73 -3.30
CA ARG A 180 -1.48 2.28 -3.48
C ARG A 180 -0.28 1.94 -4.38
N VAL A 181 0.56 1.02 -3.92
CA VAL A 181 1.77 0.59 -4.63
C VAL A 181 1.79 -0.92 -4.88
N THR A 182 2.67 -1.37 -5.76
CA THR A 182 2.92 -2.80 -5.97
C THR A 182 3.78 -3.37 -4.84
N LYS A 183 3.78 -4.71 -4.71
CA LYS A 183 4.60 -5.42 -3.72
C LYS A 183 6.09 -5.08 -3.89
N ASP A 184 6.61 -5.12 -5.11
CA ASP A 184 8.02 -4.86 -5.39
C ASP A 184 8.43 -3.45 -4.95
N ILE A 185 7.57 -2.44 -5.19
CA ILE A 185 7.80 -1.06 -4.74
C ILE A 185 7.81 -1.00 -3.21
N TYR A 186 6.84 -1.63 -2.55
CA TYR A 186 6.78 -1.70 -1.09
C TYR A 186 8.02 -2.34 -0.48
N GLU A 187 8.46 -3.49 -1.00
CA GLU A 187 9.65 -4.19 -0.52
C GLU A 187 10.93 -3.37 -0.74
N ASN A 188 11.03 -2.64 -1.86
CA ASN A 188 12.14 -1.73 -2.12
C ASN A 188 12.21 -0.57 -1.11
N TYR A 189 11.07 -0.04 -0.68
CA TYR A 189 11.06 0.98 0.37
C TYR A 189 11.59 0.44 1.71
N LEU A 190 11.25 -0.80 2.04
CA LEU A 190 11.72 -1.47 3.25
C LEU A 190 13.18 -1.96 3.16
N ALA A 191 13.73 -2.08 1.95
CA ALA A 191 15.09 -2.56 1.76
C ALA A 191 16.12 -1.66 2.46
N GLY A 192 17.04 -2.29 3.19
CA GLY A 192 18.13 -1.61 3.91
C GLY A 192 17.75 -1.00 5.26
N ILE A 193 16.52 -1.22 5.76
CA ILE A 193 16.11 -0.76 7.09
C ILE A 193 16.84 -1.51 8.20
N ASP A 194 17.19 -0.81 9.28
CA ASP A 194 17.66 -1.45 10.52
C ASP A 194 16.49 -2.16 11.22
N GLY A 195 16.28 -3.43 10.88
CA GLY A 195 15.20 -4.25 11.43
C GLY A 195 15.33 -4.58 12.93
N TYR A 196 16.47 -4.26 13.55
CA TYR A 196 16.74 -4.52 14.96
C TYR A 196 16.61 -3.29 15.84
N TYR A 197 16.30 -2.13 15.25
CA TYR A 197 16.21 -0.87 15.95
C TYR A 197 14.98 -0.07 15.53
N THR A 198 14.17 0.30 16.51
CA THR A 198 13.05 1.23 16.34
C THR A 198 13.33 2.46 17.18
N ILE A 199 13.31 3.63 16.55
CA ILE A 199 13.47 4.91 17.21
C ILE A 199 12.17 5.23 17.95
N SER A 200 12.31 5.50 19.25
CA SER A 200 11.20 6.06 19.99
C SER A 200 11.12 7.58 19.86
N LEU A 201 9.98 8.11 19.43
CA LEU A 201 9.70 9.54 19.40
C LEU A 201 9.53 10.16 20.79
N HIS A 202 9.05 9.38 21.75
CA HIS A 202 8.80 9.86 23.10
C HIS A 202 10.09 9.92 23.92
N SER A 203 11.03 9.02 23.67
CA SER A 203 12.33 8.96 24.35
C SER A 203 13.45 8.55 23.39
N PRO A 204 13.85 9.41 22.43
CA PRO A 204 14.87 9.08 21.45
C PRO A 204 16.27 9.07 22.08
N SER A 205 17.05 8.02 21.81
CA SER A 205 18.48 7.97 22.13
C SER A 205 19.29 8.57 20.98
N ILE A 206 19.61 9.86 21.05
CA ILE A 206 20.30 10.56 19.95
C ILE A 206 21.67 9.95 19.67
N ASP A 207 22.46 9.64 20.69
CA ASP A 207 23.79 9.05 20.51
C ASP A 207 23.73 7.70 19.79
N GLU A 208 22.73 6.88 20.10
CA GLU A 208 22.54 5.59 19.42
C GLU A 208 22.10 5.78 17.97
N ILE A 209 21.17 6.70 17.70
CA ILE A 209 20.73 7.03 16.34
C ILE A 209 21.92 7.48 15.50
N ILE A 210 22.75 8.38 16.02
CA ILE A 210 23.94 8.90 15.32
C ILE A 210 24.96 7.78 15.11
N SER A 211 25.25 6.98 16.15
CA SER A 211 26.17 5.85 16.05
C SER A 211 25.73 4.86 14.97
N ARG A 212 24.45 4.50 14.91
CA ARG A 212 23.90 3.58 13.90
C ARG A 212 23.82 4.19 12.52
N THR A 213 23.57 5.50 12.43
CA THR A 213 23.54 6.22 11.14
C THR A 213 24.90 6.12 10.46
N LEU A 214 25.98 6.30 11.22
CA LEU A 214 27.36 6.25 10.75
C LEU A 214 27.95 4.84 10.72
N ARG A 215 27.21 3.84 11.21
CA ARG A 215 27.66 2.44 11.23
C ARG A 215 27.49 1.85 9.82
N ASP A 216 28.53 1.15 9.39
CA ASP A 216 28.65 0.46 8.11
C ASP A 216 28.98 1.37 6.89
N ASN A 217 29.52 2.57 7.14
CA ASN A 217 30.18 3.42 6.14
C ASN A 217 31.70 3.26 6.12
#